data_AF-A0A350REH9-F1
#
_entry.id   AF-A0A350REH9-F1
#
_cell.length_a   1.000
_cell.length_b   1.000
_cell.length_c   1.000
_cell.angle_alpha   90.00
_cell.angle_beta   90.00
_cell.angle_gamma   90.00
#
_symmetry.space_group_name_H-M   'P 1'
#
loop_
_entity.id
_entity.type
_entity.pdbx_description
1 polymer ?
#
loop_
_entity_poly.entity_id
_entity_poly.type
_entity_poly.pdbx_seq_one_letter_code
_entity_poly.pdbx_strand_id
1 'polypeptide(L)'
;MAQAQQTAEVMQAAEQLNISLESAKQVIEAAAEDNAAYHVMLTNPDMLSAYVNDFFGPEGPYPTETAQDRLAAEVAANEARFQPPATVTAPAQPPAAAYQRPQMDMPQPGVQAPQGGDDFWSTFSAISDRNPQAAWQMLSQAGPDALRSKILVSEG
;
A
#
# COMPACT_ATOMS: atom_id res chain seq x y z
N MET A 1 -66.02 3.85 40.65
CA MET A 1 -65.26 2.75 40.02
C MET A 1 -64.20 3.24 39.01
N ALA A 2 -64.45 4.29 38.22
CA ALA A 2 -63.47 4.84 37.27
C ALA A 2 -62.13 5.31 37.90
N GLN A 3 -62.17 5.88 39.11
CA GLN A 3 -60.96 6.37 39.79
C GLN A 3 -59.99 5.24 40.18
N ALA A 4 -60.52 4.07 40.57
CA ALA A 4 -59.69 2.91 40.93
C ALA A 4 -59.01 2.26 39.70
N GLN A 5 -59.66 2.30 38.53
CA GLN A 5 -59.09 1.82 37.28
C GLN A 5 -57.93 2.72 36.82
N GLN A 6 -58.10 4.05 36.89
CA GLN A 6 -57.01 4.98 36.60
C GLN A 6 -55.81 4.80 37.54
N THR A 7 -56.04 4.56 38.84
CA THR A 7 -54.93 4.31 39.77
C THR A 7 -54.17 3.02 39.45
N ALA A 8 -54.88 1.98 39.00
CA ALA A 8 -54.26 0.72 38.58
C ALA A 8 -53.44 0.88 37.29
N GLU A 9 -53.95 1.58 36.28
CA GLU A 9 -53.21 1.88 35.04
C GLU A 9 -51.93 2.68 35.32
N VAL A 10 -51.99 3.69 36.20
CA VAL A 10 -50.82 4.49 36.56
C VAL A 10 -49.75 3.65 37.28
N MET A 11 -50.15 2.74 38.18
CA MET A 11 -49.21 1.83 38.82
C MET A 11 -48.57 0.87 37.81
N GLN A 12 -49.35 0.32 36.90
CA GLN A 12 -48.85 -0.60 35.87
C GLN A 12 -47.89 0.13 34.91
N ALA A 13 -48.20 1.37 34.54
CA ALA A 13 -47.30 2.22 33.75
C ALA A 13 -46.00 2.54 34.51
N ALA A 14 -46.08 2.79 35.82
CA ALA A 14 -44.90 3.02 36.66
C ALA A 14 -44.00 1.78 36.77
N GLU A 15 -44.58 0.59 36.93
CA GLU A 15 -43.82 -0.68 36.91
C GLU A 15 -43.15 -0.90 35.56
N GLN A 16 -43.87 -0.65 34.45
CA GLN A 16 -43.32 -0.83 33.11
C GLN A 16 -42.19 0.15 32.80
N LEU A 17 -42.30 1.39 33.28
CA LEU A 17 -41.22 2.37 33.22
C LEU A 17 -39.99 1.90 34.03
N ASN A 18 -40.19 1.35 35.23
CA ASN A 18 -39.08 0.83 36.03
C ASN A 18 -38.34 -0.31 35.31
N ILE A 19 -39.08 -1.25 34.73
CA ILE A 19 -38.51 -2.36 33.94
C ILE A 19 -37.72 -1.81 32.73
N SER A 20 -38.25 -0.82 32.03
CA SER A 20 -37.54 -0.20 30.90
C SER A 20 -36.27 0.55 31.33
N LEU A 21 -36.29 1.16 32.52
CA LEU A 21 -35.15 1.89 33.06
C LEU A 21 -34.04 0.91 33.47
N GLU A 22 -34.40 -0.20 34.11
CA GLU A 22 -33.46 -1.27 34.48
C GLU A 22 -32.82 -1.91 33.25
N SER A 23 -33.60 -2.22 32.21
CA SER A 23 -33.05 -2.78 30.97
C SER A 23 -32.17 -1.77 30.22
N ALA A 24 -32.59 -0.50 30.13
CA ALA A 24 -31.78 0.54 29.54
C ALA A 24 -30.46 0.73 30.29
N LYS A 25 -30.48 0.70 31.63
CA LYS A 25 -29.28 0.76 32.47
C LYS A 25 -28.34 -0.40 32.16
N GLN A 26 -28.86 -1.63 32.09
CA GLN A 26 -28.05 -2.81 31.79
C GLN A 26 -27.39 -2.73 30.41
N VAL A 27 -28.11 -2.25 29.39
CA VAL A 27 -27.56 -2.04 28.04
C VAL A 27 -26.47 -0.96 28.04
N ILE A 28 -26.68 0.15 28.77
CA ILE A 28 -25.69 1.22 28.88
C ILE A 28 -24.42 0.73 29.59
N GLU A 29 -24.57 -0.04 30.68
CA GLU A 29 -23.43 -0.62 31.40
C GLU A 29 -22.65 -1.59 30.50
N ALA A 30 -23.33 -2.49 29.79
CA ALA A 30 -22.69 -3.40 28.85
C ALA A 30 -21.98 -2.65 27.71
N ALA A 31 -22.61 -1.64 27.12
CA ALA A 31 -22.01 -0.84 26.06
C ALA A 31 -20.81 -0.02 26.55
N ALA A 32 -20.82 0.45 27.80
CA ALA A 32 -19.70 1.15 28.40
C ALA A 32 -18.51 0.21 28.64
N GLU A 33 -18.77 -1.02 29.10
CA GLU A 33 -17.76 -2.06 29.28
C GLU A 33 -17.14 -2.47 27.93
N ASP A 34 -17.96 -2.67 26.90
CA ASP A 34 -17.50 -2.93 25.54
C ASP A 34 -16.63 -1.78 25.01
N ASN A 35 -17.08 -0.52 25.19
CA ASN A 35 -16.32 0.63 24.75
C ASN A 35 -14.96 0.73 25.47
N ALA A 36 -14.92 0.44 26.76
CA ALA A 36 -13.68 0.39 27.54
C ALA A 36 -12.75 -0.72 27.02
N ALA A 37 -13.29 -1.91 26.74
CA ALA A 37 -12.52 -3.02 26.19
C ALA A 37 -11.95 -2.69 24.80
N TYR A 38 -12.76 -2.08 23.92
CA TYR A 38 -12.30 -1.60 22.62
C TYR A 38 -11.20 -0.55 22.76
N HIS A 39 -11.37 0.41 23.66
CA HIS A 39 -10.34 1.42 23.89
C HIS A 39 -9.03 0.77 24.32
N VAL A 40 -9.06 -0.19 25.26
CA VAL A 40 -7.86 -0.93 25.68
C VAL A 40 -7.25 -1.69 24.49
N MET A 41 -8.04 -2.41 23.70
CA MET A 41 -7.54 -3.16 22.55
C MET A 41 -6.90 -2.26 21.49
N LEU A 42 -7.43 -1.06 21.28
CA LEU A 42 -6.98 -0.12 20.23
C LEU A 42 -5.91 0.87 20.67
N THR A 43 -5.64 0.98 21.98
CA THR A 43 -4.66 1.95 22.50
C THR A 43 -3.56 1.32 23.35
N ASN A 44 -3.73 0.08 23.80
CA ASN A 44 -2.67 -0.61 24.54
C ASN A 44 -1.59 -1.12 23.56
N PRO A 45 -0.37 -0.56 23.59
CA PRO A 45 0.69 -0.92 22.65
C PRO A 45 1.13 -2.37 22.79
N ASP A 46 1.10 -2.96 23.99
CA ASP A 46 1.52 -4.34 24.20
C ASP A 46 0.55 -5.32 23.51
N MET A 47 -0.76 -5.10 23.66
CA MET A 47 -1.82 -5.87 22.99
C MET A 47 -1.75 -5.74 21.46
N LEU A 48 -1.59 -4.52 20.96
CA LEU A 48 -1.44 -4.28 19.53
C LEU A 48 -0.18 -4.96 18.98
N SER A 49 0.93 -4.90 19.72
CA SER A 49 2.18 -5.53 19.30
C SER A 49 2.07 -7.05 19.25
N ALA A 50 1.42 -7.68 20.24
CA ALA A 50 1.18 -9.11 20.25
C ALA A 50 0.34 -9.53 19.04
N TYR A 51 -0.77 -8.82 18.77
CA TYR A 51 -1.61 -9.09 17.61
C TYR A 51 -0.85 -8.97 16.28
N VAL A 52 -0.05 -7.90 16.12
CA VAL A 52 0.75 -7.70 14.90
C VAL A 52 1.82 -8.78 14.75
N ASN A 53 2.49 -9.15 15.83
CA ASN A 53 3.52 -10.19 15.81
C ASN A 53 2.93 -11.57 15.49
N ASP A 54 1.74 -11.89 16.00
CA ASP A 54 1.04 -13.13 15.65
C ASP A 54 0.57 -13.11 14.18
N PHE A 55 0.04 -11.97 13.72
CA PHE A 55 -0.49 -11.83 12.37
C PHE A 55 0.58 -11.93 11.27
N PHE A 56 1.77 -11.38 11.51
CA PHE A 56 2.94 -11.53 10.63
C PHE A 56 3.91 -12.62 11.10
N GLY A 57 3.49 -13.41 12.09
CA GLY A 57 4.25 -14.52 12.62
C GLY A 57 4.17 -15.75 11.72
N PRO A 58 4.89 -16.81 12.08
CA PRO A 58 4.88 -18.07 11.33
C PRO A 58 3.49 -18.73 11.26
N GLU A 59 2.65 -18.51 12.28
CA GLU A 59 1.26 -19.00 12.34
C GLU A 59 0.25 -18.00 11.76
N GLY A 60 0.72 -16.85 11.29
CA GLY A 60 -0.10 -15.80 10.71
C GLY A 60 -0.64 -16.17 9.32
N PRO A 61 -1.72 -15.51 8.86
CA PRO A 61 -2.28 -15.76 7.53
C PRO A 61 -1.35 -15.32 6.39
N TYR A 62 -0.35 -14.48 6.67
CA TYR A 62 0.62 -14.05 5.68
C TYR A 62 1.81 -15.00 5.61
N PRO A 63 2.21 -15.43 4.40
CA PRO A 63 3.43 -16.20 4.23
C PRO A 63 4.62 -15.41 4.76
N THR A 64 5.36 -16.02 5.69
CA THR A 64 6.63 -15.49 6.15
C THR A 64 7.75 -16.01 5.26
N GLU A 65 8.74 -15.16 4.97
CA GLU A 65 9.93 -15.58 4.21
C GLU A 65 10.63 -16.71 4.97
N THR A 66 10.72 -17.89 4.36
CA THR A 66 11.44 -19.01 4.97
C THR A 66 12.94 -18.85 4.78
N ALA A 67 13.73 -19.56 5.59
CA ALA A 67 15.18 -19.60 5.41
C ALA A 67 15.57 -20.16 4.02
N GLN A 68 14.77 -21.09 3.47
CA GLN A 68 14.98 -21.59 2.10
C GLN A 68 14.74 -20.50 1.05
N ASP A 69 13.68 -19.69 1.20
CA ASP A 69 13.37 -18.62 0.25
C ASP A 69 14.48 -17.57 0.20
N ARG A 70 14.98 -17.16 1.37
CA ARG A 70 16.09 -16.22 1.46
C ARG A 70 17.36 -16.78 0.82
N LEU A 71 17.68 -18.04 1.10
CA LEU A 71 18.85 -18.70 0.52
C LEU A 71 18.73 -18.79 -1.01
N ALA A 72 17.55 -19.14 -1.52
CA ALA A 72 17.29 -19.19 -2.95
C ALA A 72 17.45 -17.82 -3.61
N ALA A 73 16.95 -16.76 -2.97
CA ALA A 73 17.13 -15.39 -3.44
C ALA A 73 18.61 -14.96 -3.46
N GLU A 74 19.38 -15.33 -2.43
CA GLU A 74 20.81 -15.01 -2.36
C GLU A 74 21.62 -15.76 -3.44
N VAL A 75 21.33 -17.04 -3.66
CA VAL A 75 21.96 -17.83 -4.73
C VAL A 75 21.64 -17.24 -6.10
N ALA A 76 20.37 -16.93 -6.37
CA ALA A 76 19.96 -16.33 -7.65
C ALA A 76 20.62 -14.96 -7.88
N ALA A 77 20.70 -14.13 -6.84
CA ALA A 77 21.39 -12.83 -6.91
C ALA A 77 22.89 -13.00 -7.17
N ASN A 78 23.52 -14.03 -6.58
CA ASN A 78 24.91 -14.35 -6.82
C ASN A 78 25.13 -14.83 -8.27
N GLU A 79 24.34 -15.78 -8.76
CA GLU A 79 24.42 -16.29 -10.14
C GLU A 79 24.21 -15.18 -11.18
N ALA A 80 23.27 -14.26 -10.95
CA ALA A 80 23.04 -13.12 -11.84
C ALA A 80 24.27 -12.19 -11.97
N ARG A 81 25.13 -12.11 -10.95
CA ARG A 81 26.38 -11.33 -11.01
C ARG A 81 27.45 -11.99 -11.89
N PHE A 82 27.38 -13.30 -12.06
CA PHE A 82 28.32 -14.08 -12.87
C PHE A 82 27.78 -14.42 -14.27
N GLN A 83 26.52 -14.07 -14.56
CA GLN A 83 25.97 -14.20 -15.90
C GLN A 83 26.64 -13.18 -16.84
N PRO A 84 27.21 -13.62 -17.99
CA PRO A 84 27.68 -12.70 -19.02
C PRO A 84 26.49 -11.89 -19.56
N PRO A 85 26.68 -10.63 -19.97
CA PRO A 85 25.60 -9.85 -20.57
C PRO A 85 25.03 -10.65 -21.74
N ALA A 86 23.71 -10.87 -21.72
CA ALA A 86 23.02 -11.60 -22.77
C ALA A 86 23.35 -10.96 -24.11
N THR A 87 24.07 -11.69 -24.97
CA THR A 87 24.29 -11.28 -26.35
C THR A 87 22.92 -11.33 -27.03
N VAL A 88 22.29 -10.17 -27.16
CA VAL A 88 21.06 -10.01 -27.94
C VAL A 88 21.40 -10.40 -29.37
N THR A 89 21.05 -11.62 -29.78
CA THR A 89 21.07 -12.02 -31.19
C THR A 89 19.91 -11.32 -31.87
N ALA A 90 20.12 -10.06 -32.25
CA ALA A 90 19.28 -9.38 -33.20
C ALA A 90 19.36 -10.12 -34.56
N PRO A 91 18.25 -10.30 -35.29
CA PRO A 91 18.28 -10.91 -36.61
C PRO A 91 19.19 -10.12 -37.55
N ALA A 92 19.93 -10.85 -38.39
CA ALA A 92 21.09 -10.41 -39.17
C ALA A 92 20.97 -9.00 -39.78
N GLN A 93 21.87 -8.09 -39.38
CA GLN A 93 22.14 -6.84 -40.08
C GLN A 93 23.44 -6.94 -40.92
N PRO A 94 23.52 -6.23 -42.07
CA PRO A 94 24.63 -6.26 -43.03
C PRO A 94 25.97 -5.72 -42.45
N PRO A 95 27.12 -5.91 -43.13
CA PRO A 95 28.43 -6.04 -42.49
C PRO A 95 28.92 -4.80 -41.73
N ALA A 96 29.64 -5.09 -40.64
CA ALA A 96 30.10 -4.18 -39.59
C ALA A 96 30.78 -2.91 -40.09
N ALA A 97 30.15 -1.76 -39.82
CA ALA A 97 30.85 -0.50 -39.69
C ALA A 97 31.72 -0.57 -38.43
N ALA A 98 33.01 -0.20 -38.57
CA ALA A 98 33.96 -0.14 -37.48
C ALA A 98 33.36 0.57 -36.25
N TYR A 99 33.48 -0.05 -35.07
CA TYR A 99 33.04 0.50 -33.79
C TYR A 99 33.63 1.90 -33.59
N GLN A 100 32.81 2.92 -33.86
CA GLN A 100 33.07 4.28 -33.44
C GLN A 100 32.52 4.39 -32.03
N ARG A 101 33.43 4.61 -31.07
CA ARG A 101 33.06 4.88 -29.69
C ARG A 101 32.08 6.05 -29.69
N PRO A 102 30.86 5.93 -29.13
CA PRO A 102 29.97 7.08 -28.98
C PRO A 102 30.72 8.17 -28.22
N GLN A 103 31.02 9.28 -28.91
CA GLN A 103 31.49 10.49 -28.25
C GLN A 103 30.26 11.09 -27.59
N MET A 104 30.10 10.82 -26.30
CA MET A 104 29.09 11.48 -25.51
C MET A 104 29.58 12.92 -25.31
N ASP A 105 28.90 13.88 -25.92
CA ASP A 105 29.17 15.30 -25.74
C ASP A 105 28.99 15.62 -24.24
N MET A 106 30.04 16.11 -23.61
CA MET A 106 29.99 16.43 -22.18
C MET A 106 29.08 17.66 -22.02
N PRO A 107 27.95 17.57 -21.28
CA PRO A 107 27.05 18.69 -21.17
C PRO A 107 27.80 19.87 -20.56
N GLN A 108 27.90 20.96 -21.32
CA GLN A 108 28.56 22.17 -20.86
C GLN A 108 27.89 22.63 -19.56
N PRO A 109 28.67 23.00 -18.52
CA PRO A 109 28.11 23.55 -17.30
C PRO A 109 27.35 24.84 -17.64
N GLY A 110 26.02 24.79 -17.60
CA GLY A 110 25.16 25.96 -17.83
C GLY A 110 23.92 25.76 -18.69
N VAL A 111 23.68 24.58 -19.28
CA VAL A 111 22.43 24.33 -20.02
C VAL A 111 21.28 23.97 -19.09
N GLN A 112 20.29 24.87 -19.02
CA GLN A 112 19.03 24.69 -18.32
C GLN A 112 18.26 23.50 -18.91
N ALA A 113 17.65 22.68 -18.04
CA ALA A 113 16.89 21.49 -18.42
C ALA A 113 15.81 21.80 -19.48
N PRO A 114 15.57 20.89 -20.45
CA PRO A 114 14.47 21.06 -21.39
C PRO A 114 13.14 20.93 -20.65
N GLN A 115 12.24 21.90 -20.85
CA GLN A 115 10.87 21.93 -20.32
C GLN A 115 9.97 20.86 -20.98
N GLY A 116 10.26 19.57 -20.79
CA GLY A 116 9.47 18.48 -21.37
C GLY A 116 9.21 17.30 -20.43
N GLY A 117 9.63 17.40 -19.15
CA GLY A 117 9.40 16.36 -18.14
C GLY A 117 7.92 16.18 -17.80
N ASP A 118 7.13 17.26 -17.87
CA ASP A 118 5.71 17.26 -17.53
C ASP A 118 4.83 16.53 -18.57
N ASP A 119 5.17 16.65 -19.87
CA ASP A 119 4.42 16.03 -20.97
C ASP A 119 4.55 14.50 -20.99
N PHE A 120 5.71 13.97 -20.59
CA PHE A 120 5.95 12.53 -20.49
C PHE A 120 5.05 11.88 -19.44
N TRP A 121 4.98 12.45 -18.22
CA TRP A 121 4.16 11.90 -17.13
C TRP A 121 2.67 12.09 -17.36
N SER A 122 2.27 13.20 -17.99
CA SER A 122 0.89 13.42 -18.45
C SER A 122 0.44 12.34 -19.44
N THR A 123 1.26 12.07 -20.45
CA THR A 123 1.00 11.04 -21.47
C THR A 123 1.04 9.62 -20.89
N PHE A 124 2.03 9.35 -20.03
CA PHE A 124 2.14 8.09 -19.31
C PHE A 124 0.89 7.83 -18.45
N SER A 125 0.40 8.82 -17.72
CA SER A 125 -0.79 8.70 -16.86
C SER A 125 -2.03 8.32 -17.68
N ALA A 126 -2.27 9.02 -18.80
CA ALA A 126 -3.41 8.74 -19.68
C ALA A 126 -3.35 7.34 -20.33
N ILE A 127 -2.15 6.86 -20.68
CA ILE A 127 -1.94 5.51 -21.24
C ILE A 127 -2.00 4.46 -20.13
N SER A 128 -1.46 4.72 -18.95
CA SER A 128 -1.47 3.81 -17.81
C SER A 128 -2.88 3.50 -17.33
N ASP A 129 -3.78 4.48 -17.35
CA ASP A 129 -5.18 4.32 -16.96
C ASP A 129 -5.96 3.40 -17.94
N ARG A 130 -5.64 3.48 -19.23
CA ARG A 130 -6.32 2.70 -20.29
C ARG A 130 -5.65 1.37 -20.63
N ASN A 131 -4.32 1.30 -20.59
CA ASN A 131 -3.54 0.14 -21.00
C ASN A 131 -2.18 0.10 -20.26
N PRO A 132 -2.12 -0.54 -19.09
CA PRO A 132 -0.92 -0.54 -18.26
C PRO A 132 0.24 -1.30 -18.90
N GLN A 133 0.02 -2.33 -19.72
CA GLN A 133 1.09 -3.04 -20.42
C GLN A 133 1.82 -2.16 -21.43
N ALA A 134 1.10 -1.28 -22.14
CA ALA A 134 1.71 -0.31 -23.04
C ALA A 134 2.50 0.77 -22.28
N ALA A 135 1.98 1.20 -21.12
CA ALA A 135 2.66 2.16 -20.25
C ALA A 135 4.01 1.62 -19.74
N TRP A 136 4.08 0.32 -19.40
CA TRP A 136 5.34 -0.33 -19.02
C TRP A 136 6.38 -0.34 -20.13
N GLN A 137 5.97 -0.53 -21.39
CA GLN A 137 6.89 -0.45 -22.53
C GLN A 137 7.39 0.96 -22.79
N MET A 138 6.58 1.98 -22.51
CA MET A 138 6.99 3.38 -22.58
C MET A 138 7.95 3.73 -21.44
N LEU A 139 7.73 3.21 -20.24
CA LEU A 139 8.61 3.40 -19.10
C LEU A 139 9.97 2.70 -19.27
N SER A 140 10.00 1.50 -19.87
CA SER A 140 11.24 0.77 -20.11
C SER A 140 12.11 1.40 -21.20
N GLN A 141 11.51 2.20 -22.09
CA GLN A 141 12.21 2.97 -23.13
C GLN A 141 12.50 4.41 -22.70
N ALA A 142 12.00 4.84 -21.53
CA ALA A 142 12.23 6.19 -21.04
C ALA A 142 13.71 6.38 -20.65
N GLY A 143 14.31 7.46 -21.17
CA GLY A 143 15.68 7.82 -20.83
C GLY A 143 15.82 8.20 -19.35
N PRO A 144 17.03 8.07 -18.77
CA PRO A 144 17.29 8.34 -17.35
C PRO A 144 16.91 9.77 -16.92
N ASP A 145 16.84 10.74 -17.83
CA ASP A 145 16.37 12.11 -17.54
C ASP A 145 14.85 12.20 -17.27
N ALA A 146 14.04 11.39 -17.95
CA ALA A 146 12.58 11.38 -17.74
C ALA A 146 12.19 10.75 -16.38
N LEU A 147 13.03 9.86 -15.85
CA LEU A 147 12.83 9.25 -14.54
C LEU A 147 13.30 10.16 -13.40
N ARG A 148 14.35 10.97 -13.63
CA ARG A 148 14.87 11.93 -12.66
C ARG A 148 13.92 13.10 -12.37
N SER A 149 13.10 13.51 -13.35
CA SER A 149 12.10 14.58 -13.14
C SER A 149 11.08 14.25 -12.05
N LYS A 150 10.70 12.97 -11.90
CA LYS A 150 9.77 12.53 -10.84
C LYS A 150 10.39 12.52 -9.44
N ILE A 151 11.71 12.31 -9.34
CA ILE A 151 12.43 12.34 -8.06
C ILE A 151 12.53 13.78 -7.54
N LEU A 152 12.72 14.76 -8.43
CA LEU A 152 12.80 16.17 -8.04
C LEU A 152 11.44 16.80 -7.68
N VAL A 153 10.34 16.29 -8.23
CA VAL A 153 8.97 16.79 -7.94
C VAL A 153 8.40 16.19 -6.63
N SER A 154 9.01 15.14 -6.07
CA SER A 154 8.54 14.48 -4.84
C SER A 154 9.25 14.91 -3.55
N GLU A 155 10.24 15.81 -3.63
CA GLU A 155 11.00 16.36 -2.50
C GLU A 155 10.79 17.88 -2.35
N GLY A 156 9.57 18.38 -2.63
CA GLY A 156 9.17 19.77 -2.46
C GLY A 156 7.79 19.90 -1.82
#